data_AF-A0A1Q2CYB5-F1
#
_entry.id   AF-A0A1Q2CYB5-F1
#
_cell.length_a   1.000
_cell.length_b   1.000
_cell.length_c   1.000
_cell.angle_alpha   90.00
_cell.angle_beta   90.00
_cell.angle_gamma   90.00
#
_symmetry.space_group_name_H-M   'P 1'
#
loop_
_entity.id
_entity.type
_entity.pdbx_description
1 polymer ?
#
loop_
_entity_poly.entity_id
_entity_poly.type
_entity_poly.pdbx_seq_one_letter_code
_entity_poly.pdbx_strand_id
1 'polypeptide(L)'
;MSSPELDRARYGTKAAKADHFLGFWLSLVIEGRGYGRLSDARRARRTIDAFVADTAPALAEAGPEAYFEALRDAARLYFDTTLTDPAYSSTMFGLKRLSPEELRGKIANEAASALSVIVDSNLETDTARQLPRLWVEGYLEALPDGAPALRGALTKRASAADAVGHLLDPMA
;
A
#
# COMPACT_ATOMS: atom_id res chain seq x y z
N MET A 1 17.80 16.64 -0.62
CA MET A 1 16.80 17.68 -0.97
C MET A 1 15.76 17.01 -1.85
N SER A 2 14.47 17.18 -1.57
CA SER A 2 13.40 16.62 -2.42
C SER A 2 13.42 17.27 -3.80
N SER A 3 13.16 16.50 -4.85
CA SER A 3 13.04 17.01 -6.23
C SER A 3 11.73 17.81 -6.36
N PRO A 4 11.75 18.98 -7.03
CA PRO A 4 10.53 19.74 -7.31
C PRO A 4 9.41 18.94 -8.00
N GLU A 5 9.75 18.05 -8.94
CA GLU A 5 8.76 17.18 -9.59
C GLU A 5 8.26 16.08 -8.66
N LEU A 6 9.10 15.56 -7.76
CA LEU A 6 8.67 14.59 -6.74
C LEU A 6 7.69 15.22 -5.74
N ASP A 7 8.00 16.42 -5.25
CA ASP A 7 7.10 17.17 -4.37
C ASP A 7 5.79 17.50 -5.09
N ARG A 8 5.85 17.88 -6.36
CA ARG A 8 4.66 18.14 -7.17
C ARG A 8 3.83 16.88 -7.41
N ALA A 9 4.45 15.75 -7.69
CA ALA A 9 3.73 14.49 -7.89
C ALA A 9 3.01 14.07 -6.61
N ARG A 10 3.67 14.22 -5.45
CA ARG A 10 3.13 13.82 -4.15
C ARG A 10 2.09 14.80 -3.59
N TYR A 11 2.34 16.11 -3.66
CA TYR A 11 1.51 17.12 -3.00
C TYR A 11 0.79 18.06 -3.98
N GLY A 12 1.03 17.94 -5.28
CA GLY A 12 0.48 18.85 -6.28
C GLY A 12 1.11 20.25 -6.24
N THR A 13 0.50 21.16 -6.99
CA THR A 13 1.02 22.54 -7.21
C THR A 13 0.38 23.62 -6.34
N LYS A 14 -0.58 23.26 -5.47
CA LYS A 14 -1.32 24.23 -4.64
C LYS A 14 -1.08 23.94 -3.16
N ALA A 15 -0.91 25.01 -2.36
CA ALA A 15 -0.74 24.91 -0.91
C ALA A 15 -1.95 24.20 -0.25
N ALA A 16 -1.68 23.35 0.74
CA ALA A 16 -2.63 22.53 1.50
C ALA A 16 -3.27 21.31 0.78
N LYS A 17 -2.60 20.74 -0.23
CA LYS A 17 -3.13 19.56 -0.94
C LYS A 17 -2.79 18.22 -0.30
N ALA A 18 -3.72 17.28 -0.51
CA ALA A 18 -3.65 15.89 -0.08
C ALA A 18 -2.44 15.17 -0.68
N ASP A 19 -1.84 14.26 0.09
CA ASP A 19 -0.78 13.38 -0.38
C ASP A 19 -1.35 12.38 -1.40
N HIS A 20 -1.00 12.55 -2.66
CA HIS A 20 -1.46 11.72 -3.78
C HIS A 20 -0.86 10.31 -3.75
N PHE A 21 0.33 10.13 -3.17
CA PHE A 21 0.94 8.79 -3.04
C PHE A 21 0.20 8.01 -1.96
N LEU A 22 -0.14 8.66 -0.84
CA LEU A 22 -1.03 8.10 0.16
C LEU A 22 -2.42 7.80 -0.43
N GLY A 23 -2.96 8.72 -1.24
CA GLY A 23 -4.22 8.54 -1.95
C GLY A 23 -4.22 7.33 -2.90
N PHE A 24 -3.10 7.10 -3.59
CA PHE A 24 -2.89 5.92 -4.43
C PHE A 24 -3.00 4.62 -3.62
N TRP A 25 -2.26 4.51 -2.52
CA TRP A 25 -2.35 3.33 -1.64
C TRP A 25 -3.75 3.11 -1.08
N LEU A 26 -4.40 4.19 -0.61
CA LEU A 26 -5.77 4.14 -0.12
C LEU A 26 -6.74 3.63 -1.20
N SER A 27 -6.56 4.02 -2.46
CA SER A 27 -7.39 3.54 -3.57
C SER A 27 -7.27 2.01 -3.73
N LEU A 28 -6.06 1.45 -3.62
CA LEU A 28 -5.82 0.01 -3.72
C LEU A 28 -6.42 -0.76 -2.54
N VAL A 29 -6.35 -0.19 -1.34
CA VAL A 29 -7.03 -0.74 -0.15
C VAL A 29 -8.54 -0.78 -0.35
N ILE A 30 -9.13 0.30 -0.87
CA ILE A 30 -10.57 0.37 -1.13
C ILE A 30 -10.98 -0.68 -2.15
N GLU A 31 -10.25 -0.81 -3.26
CA GLU A 31 -10.50 -1.88 -4.24
C GLU A 31 -10.34 -3.27 -3.59
N GLY A 32 -9.34 -3.45 -2.72
CA GLY A 32 -9.08 -4.67 -1.97
C GLY A 32 -10.22 -5.12 -1.04
N ARG A 33 -11.03 -4.19 -0.53
CA ARG A 33 -12.19 -4.51 0.32
C ARG A 33 -13.35 -5.13 -0.47
N GLY A 34 -13.47 -4.81 -1.75
CA GLY A 34 -14.49 -5.35 -2.66
C GLY A 34 -13.97 -6.46 -3.59
N TYR A 35 -12.69 -6.80 -3.49
CA TYR A 35 -11.99 -7.63 -4.46
C TYR A 35 -12.49 -9.08 -4.46
N GLY A 36 -12.98 -9.54 -5.61
CA GLY A 36 -13.37 -10.94 -5.78
C GLY A 36 -13.69 -11.36 -7.22
N ARG A 37 -13.58 -10.46 -8.21
CA ARG A 37 -13.91 -10.73 -9.61
C ARG A 37 -12.81 -10.23 -10.56
N LEU A 38 -12.72 -10.87 -11.73
CA LEU A 38 -11.80 -10.48 -12.82
C LEU A 38 -11.97 -9.03 -13.31
N SER A 39 -13.18 -8.47 -13.19
CA SER A 39 -13.43 -7.04 -13.49
C SER A 39 -12.62 -6.10 -12.60
N ASP A 40 -12.34 -6.53 -11.38
CA ASP A 40 -11.73 -5.72 -10.33
C ASP A 40 -10.23 -5.61 -10.59
N ALA A 41 -9.60 -6.68 -11.07
CA ALA A 41 -8.21 -6.70 -11.52
C ALA A 41 -7.94 -5.73 -12.68
N ARG A 42 -8.84 -5.64 -13.67
CA ARG A 42 -8.68 -4.68 -14.79
C ARG A 42 -8.84 -3.23 -14.35
N ARG A 43 -9.71 -2.98 -13.38
CA ARG A 43 -9.88 -1.63 -12.80
C ARG A 43 -8.63 -1.23 -12.03
N ALA A 44 -8.13 -2.11 -11.17
CA ALA A 44 -6.90 -1.90 -10.43
C ALA A 44 -5.70 -1.67 -11.34
N ARG A 45 -5.53 -2.49 -12.39
CA ARG A 45 -4.50 -2.27 -13.40
C ARG A 45 -4.57 -0.86 -14.01
N ARG A 46 -5.76 -0.40 -14.42
CA ARG A 46 -5.93 0.96 -14.96
C ARG A 46 -5.54 2.04 -13.95
N THR A 47 -5.90 1.88 -12.68
CA THR A 47 -5.50 2.80 -11.61
C THR A 47 -3.97 2.83 -11.45
N ILE A 48 -3.32 1.67 -11.46
CA ILE A 48 -1.86 1.55 -11.34
C ILE A 48 -1.16 2.15 -12.55
N ASP A 49 -1.59 1.80 -13.77
CA ASP A 49 -1.01 2.30 -15.01
C ASP A 49 -1.15 3.82 -15.12
N ALA A 50 -2.31 4.38 -14.75
CA ALA A 50 -2.52 5.82 -14.71
C ALA A 50 -1.59 6.50 -13.69
N PHE A 51 -1.46 5.95 -12.48
CA PHE A 51 -0.56 6.48 -11.46
C PHE A 51 0.91 6.46 -11.91
N VAL A 52 1.37 5.37 -12.51
CA VAL A 52 2.74 5.25 -13.03
C VAL A 52 2.99 6.23 -14.16
N ALA A 53 2.04 6.41 -15.07
CA ALA A 53 2.15 7.37 -16.16
C ALA A 53 2.19 8.82 -15.65
N ASP A 54 1.29 9.18 -14.73
CA ASP A 54 1.17 10.53 -14.16
C ASP A 54 2.42 10.92 -13.35
N THR A 55 3.11 9.95 -12.76
CA THR A 55 4.28 10.18 -11.92
C THR A 55 5.63 9.87 -12.60
N ALA A 56 5.61 9.47 -13.87
CA ALA A 56 6.82 9.22 -14.66
C ALA A 56 7.79 10.43 -14.71
N PRO A 57 7.34 11.70 -14.80
CA PRO A 57 8.25 12.85 -14.74
C PRO A 57 9.00 12.96 -13.41
N ALA A 58 8.33 12.66 -12.30
CA ALA A 58 8.97 12.66 -10.97
C ALA A 58 10.03 11.56 -10.85
N LEU A 59 9.74 10.36 -11.38
CA LEU A 59 10.71 9.27 -11.45
C LEU A 59 11.93 9.66 -12.32
N ALA A 60 11.71 10.30 -13.47
CA ALA A 60 12.77 10.70 -14.38
C ALA A 60 13.70 11.78 -13.78
N GLU A 61 13.15 12.72 -13.01
CA GLU A 61 13.93 13.81 -12.40
C GLU A 61 14.61 13.39 -11.09
N ALA A 62 13.85 12.78 -10.16
CA ALA A 62 14.34 12.44 -8.83
C ALA A 62 15.21 11.17 -8.82
N GLY A 63 15.07 10.34 -9.85
CA GLY A 63 15.67 9.02 -9.92
C GLY A 63 14.85 7.96 -9.16
N PRO A 64 15.14 6.67 -9.42
CA PRO A 64 14.37 5.56 -8.88
C PRO A 64 14.43 5.46 -7.35
N GLU A 65 15.59 5.72 -6.75
CA GLU A 65 15.78 5.61 -5.30
C GLU A 65 14.85 6.57 -4.54
N ALA A 66 14.92 7.87 -4.83
CA ALA A 66 14.11 8.88 -4.15
C ALA A 66 12.60 8.70 -4.42
N TYR A 67 12.22 8.32 -5.64
CA TYR A 67 10.84 8.07 -6.01
C TYR A 67 10.25 6.88 -5.23
N PHE A 68 10.97 5.75 -5.19
CA PHE A 68 10.52 4.56 -4.48
C PHE A 68 10.55 4.75 -2.96
N GLU A 69 11.52 5.48 -2.42
CA GLU A 69 11.54 5.87 -1.01
C GLU A 69 10.30 6.69 -0.64
N ALA A 70 9.92 7.68 -1.46
CA ALA A 70 8.71 8.48 -1.21
C ALA A 70 7.42 7.65 -1.29
N LEU A 71 7.33 6.69 -2.21
CA LEU A 71 6.21 5.75 -2.30
C LEU A 71 6.11 4.83 -1.09
N ARG A 72 7.25 4.30 -0.63
CA ARG A 72 7.34 3.48 0.58
C ARG A 72 6.96 4.28 1.82
N ASP A 73 7.46 5.51 1.95
CA ASP A 73 7.11 6.41 3.05
C ASP A 73 5.60 6.69 3.09
N ALA A 74 4.96 6.89 1.94
CA ALA A 74 3.51 7.03 1.87
C ALA A 74 2.75 5.75 2.29
N ALA A 75 3.28 4.55 1.97
CA ALA A 75 2.73 3.28 2.44
C ALA A 75 2.86 3.15 3.97
N ARG A 76 4.03 3.48 4.52
CA ARG A 76 4.26 3.52 5.97
C ARG A 76 3.28 4.48 6.66
N LEU A 77 3.14 5.70 6.13
CA LEU A 77 2.23 6.72 6.66
C LEU A 77 0.77 6.25 6.68
N TYR A 78 0.34 5.51 5.66
CA TYR A 78 -0.99 4.88 5.67
C TYR A 78 -1.16 3.98 6.90
N PHE A 79 -0.23 3.06 7.14
CA PHE A 79 -0.32 2.12 8.26
C PHE A 79 -0.20 2.81 9.62
N ASP A 80 0.71 3.77 9.78
CA ASP A 80 0.83 4.58 11.00
C ASP A 80 -0.48 5.32 11.33
N THR A 81 -1.15 5.83 10.31
CA THR A 81 -2.47 6.49 10.47
C THR A 81 -3.51 5.48 10.92
N THR A 82 -3.54 4.26 10.36
CA THR A 82 -4.49 3.22 10.80
C THR A 82 -4.30 2.78 12.26
N LEU A 83 -3.07 2.83 12.78
CA LEU A 83 -2.78 2.48 14.17
C LEU A 83 -3.24 3.54 15.16
N THR A 84 -3.21 4.81 14.74
CA THR A 84 -3.44 5.96 15.62
C THR A 84 -4.86 6.54 15.51
N ASP A 85 -5.57 6.27 14.41
CA ASP A 85 -6.94 6.75 14.19
C ASP A 85 -7.96 6.08 15.15
N PRO A 86 -8.59 6.84 16.06
CA PRO A 86 -9.61 6.32 16.97
C PRO A 86 -10.85 5.79 16.22
N ALA A 87 -11.21 6.37 15.07
CA ALA A 87 -12.32 5.90 14.26
C ALA A 87 -12.02 4.54 13.62
N TYR A 88 -10.77 4.33 13.21
CA TYR A 88 -10.34 3.07 12.60
C TYR A 88 -10.27 1.91 13.61
N SER A 89 -9.91 2.19 14.86
CA SER A 89 -9.80 1.20 15.94
C SER A 89 -11.11 0.92 16.68
N SER A 90 -12.23 1.50 16.23
CA SER A 90 -13.56 1.33 16.84
C SER A 90 -14.46 0.39 16.04
N THR A 91 -15.24 -0.45 16.74
CA THR A 91 -16.31 -1.28 16.17
C THR A 91 -17.67 -0.85 16.72
N MET A 92 -18.72 -0.98 15.91
CA MET A 92 -20.12 -0.62 16.22
C MET A 92 -20.30 0.82 16.75
N PHE A 93 -20.31 1.82 15.86
CA PHE A 93 -20.62 3.23 16.21
C PHE A 93 -19.84 3.79 17.41
N GLY A 94 -18.58 3.35 17.63
CA GLY A 94 -17.73 3.84 18.72
C GLY A 94 -17.92 3.14 20.08
N LEU A 95 -18.74 2.10 20.17
CA LEU A 95 -19.10 1.46 21.44
C LEU A 95 -18.06 0.46 21.95
N LYS A 96 -17.25 -0.13 21.05
CA LYS A 96 -16.21 -1.11 21.44
C LYS A 96 -14.91 -0.87 20.68
N ARG A 97 -13.84 -0.58 21.39
CA ARG A 97 -12.48 -0.47 20.83
C ARG A 97 -11.91 -1.86 20.57
N LEU A 98 -11.26 -2.05 19.43
CA LEU A 98 -10.51 -3.24 19.11
C LEU A 98 -9.35 -3.42 20.08
N SER A 99 -9.08 -4.67 20.47
CA SER A 99 -7.82 -5.00 21.12
C SER A 99 -6.64 -4.73 20.16
N PRO A 100 -5.41 -4.53 20.67
CA PRO A 100 -4.24 -4.39 19.81
C PRO A 100 -4.05 -5.56 18.84
N GLU A 101 -4.40 -6.78 19.25
CA GLU A 101 -4.31 -7.98 18.41
C GLU A 101 -5.37 -7.98 17.30
N GLU A 102 -6.62 -7.64 17.63
CA GLU A 102 -7.70 -7.53 16.64
C GLU A 102 -7.40 -6.42 15.62
N LEU A 103 -6.84 -5.29 16.07
CA LEU A 103 -6.43 -4.20 15.20
C LEU A 103 -5.31 -4.62 14.24
N ARG A 104 -4.26 -5.30 14.76
CA ARG A 104 -3.19 -5.85 13.91
C ARG A 104 -3.72 -6.84 12.88
N GLY A 105 -4.61 -7.74 13.29
CA GLY A 105 -5.25 -8.71 12.40
C GLY A 105 -6.09 -8.03 11.32
N LYS A 106 -6.82 -6.95 11.66
CA LYS A 106 -7.56 -6.14 10.69
C LYS A 106 -6.62 -5.48 9.67
N ILE A 107 -5.59 -4.78 10.13
CA ILE A 107 -4.62 -4.10 9.26
C ILE A 107 -3.92 -5.10 8.34
N ALA A 108 -3.48 -6.25 8.87
CA ALA A 108 -2.85 -7.31 8.08
C ALA A 108 -3.78 -7.86 6.98
N ASN A 109 -5.08 -8.01 7.26
CA ASN A 109 -6.05 -8.43 6.25
C ASN A 109 -6.26 -7.38 5.15
N GLU A 110 -6.30 -6.09 5.50
CA GLU A 110 -6.40 -5.02 4.50
C GLU A 110 -5.14 -4.97 3.63
N ALA A 111 -3.96 -5.08 4.24
CA ALA A 111 -2.68 -5.14 3.53
C ALA A 111 -2.64 -6.33 2.55
N ALA A 112 -3.03 -7.52 3.00
CA ALA A 112 -3.07 -8.72 2.16
C ALA A 112 -4.10 -8.62 1.02
N SER A 113 -5.27 -8.01 1.28
CA SER A 113 -6.26 -7.74 0.23
C SER A 113 -5.72 -6.79 -0.85
N ALA A 114 -5.07 -5.70 -0.44
CA ALA A 114 -4.43 -4.78 -1.39
C ALA A 114 -3.33 -5.47 -2.21
N LEU A 115 -2.52 -6.35 -1.58
CA LEU A 115 -1.51 -7.14 -2.29
C LEU A 115 -2.12 -8.05 -3.36
N SER A 116 -3.27 -8.68 -3.08
CA SER A 116 -3.96 -9.51 -4.08
C SER A 116 -4.35 -8.67 -5.29
N VAL A 117 -4.91 -7.48 -5.05
CA VAL A 117 -5.26 -6.53 -6.12
C VAL A 117 -4.05 -6.18 -6.98
N ILE A 118 -2.92 -5.84 -6.36
CA ILE A 118 -1.70 -5.44 -7.07
C ILE A 118 -1.13 -6.60 -7.87
N VAL A 119 -0.99 -7.78 -7.26
CA VAL A 119 -0.38 -8.96 -7.89
C VAL A 119 -1.23 -9.47 -9.05
N ASP A 120 -2.54 -9.58 -8.84
CA ASP A 120 -3.47 -10.10 -9.83
C ASP A 120 -3.75 -9.11 -10.98
N SER A 121 -3.29 -7.85 -10.87
CA SER A 121 -3.40 -6.85 -11.93
C SER A 121 -2.47 -7.12 -13.12
N ASN A 122 -1.58 -8.12 -13.05
CA ASN A 122 -0.64 -8.50 -14.11
C ASN A 122 0.15 -7.30 -14.67
N LEU A 123 0.96 -6.72 -13.78
CA LEU A 123 1.72 -5.50 -14.03
C LEU A 123 2.83 -5.73 -15.07
N GLU A 124 2.97 -4.80 -16.00
CA GLU A 124 3.91 -4.94 -17.13
C GLU A 124 5.18 -4.09 -16.98
N THR A 125 5.12 -2.98 -16.26
CA THR A 125 6.27 -2.06 -16.10
C THR A 125 7.12 -2.41 -14.88
N ASP A 126 8.43 -2.16 -14.97
CA ASP A 126 9.37 -2.39 -13.87
C ASP A 126 9.01 -1.55 -12.64
N THR A 127 8.54 -0.32 -12.85
CA THR A 127 8.03 0.56 -11.78
C THR A 127 6.85 -0.06 -11.06
N ALA A 128 5.87 -0.58 -11.78
CA ALA A 128 4.70 -1.21 -11.19
C ALA A 128 5.07 -2.53 -10.46
N ARG A 129 6.05 -3.28 -10.97
CA ARG A 129 6.54 -4.51 -10.32
C ARG A 129 7.19 -4.26 -8.95
N GLN A 130 7.62 -3.04 -8.63
CA GLN A 130 8.12 -2.72 -7.29
C GLN A 130 7.00 -2.54 -6.25
N LEU A 131 5.75 -2.28 -6.67
CA LEU A 131 4.67 -1.92 -5.75
C LEU A 131 4.37 -2.94 -4.65
N PRO A 132 4.32 -4.27 -4.91
CA PRO A 132 4.12 -5.24 -3.85
C PRO A 132 5.20 -5.16 -2.77
N ARG A 133 6.47 -4.97 -3.18
CA ARG A 133 7.60 -4.85 -2.27
C ARG A 133 7.49 -3.59 -1.42
N LEU A 134 7.27 -2.43 -2.03
CA LEU A 134 7.16 -1.14 -1.31
C LEU A 134 6.01 -1.15 -0.29
N TRP A 135 4.90 -1.83 -0.62
CA TRP A 135 3.77 -1.99 0.28
C TRP A 135 4.11 -2.86 1.50
N VAL A 136 4.82 -3.98 1.29
CA VAL A 136 5.28 -4.86 2.38
C VAL A 136 6.31 -4.13 3.26
N GLU A 137 7.28 -3.45 2.66
CA GLU A 137 8.28 -2.68 3.40
C GLU A 137 7.62 -1.57 4.24
N GLY A 138 6.71 -0.78 3.66
CA GLY A 138 5.96 0.23 4.40
C GLY A 138 5.12 -0.34 5.55
N TYR A 139 4.52 -1.53 5.35
CA TYR A 139 3.82 -2.25 6.42
C TYR A 139 4.76 -2.66 7.56
N LEU A 140 5.92 -3.23 7.25
CA LEU A 140 6.88 -3.71 8.24
C LEU A 140 7.61 -2.56 8.96
N GLU A 141 7.81 -1.42 8.29
CA GLU A 141 8.35 -0.22 8.93
C GLU A 141 7.36 0.37 9.97
N ALA A 142 6.06 0.38 9.66
CA ALA A 142 5.01 0.84 10.58
C ALA A 142 4.69 -0.19 11.68
N LEU A 143 4.80 -1.50 11.36
CA LEU A 143 4.60 -2.61 12.29
C LEU A 143 5.80 -3.57 12.24
N PRO A 144 6.88 -3.30 12.99
CA PRO A 144 8.08 -4.15 12.99
C PRO A 144 7.80 -5.63 13.32
N ASP A 145 6.84 -5.87 14.23
CA ASP A 145 6.40 -7.23 14.61
C ASP A 145 5.20 -7.73 13.77
N GLY A 146 4.90 -7.07 12.64
CA GLY A 146 3.71 -7.32 11.81
C GLY A 146 3.81 -8.55 10.91
N ALA A 147 5.02 -9.04 10.63
CA ALA A 147 5.25 -10.13 9.68
C ALA A 147 4.40 -11.40 9.96
N PRO A 148 4.26 -11.89 11.21
CA PRO A 148 3.40 -13.04 11.50
C PRO A 148 1.92 -12.81 11.17
N ALA A 149 1.40 -11.61 11.45
CA ALA A 149 0.01 -11.26 11.17
C ALA A 149 -0.25 -11.17 9.66
N LEU A 150 0.66 -10.55 8.91
CA LEU A 150 0.57 -10.46 7.45
C LEU A 150 0.69 -11.84 6.79
N ARG A 151 1.62 -12.68 7.26
CA ARG A 151 1.73 -14.09 6.81
C ARG A 151 0.42 -14.85 7.04
N GLY A 152 -0.17 -14.72 8.23
CA GLY A 152 -1.47 -15.30 8.55
C GLY A 152 -2.59 -14.83 7.61
N ALA A 153 -2.62 -13.53 7.28
CA ALA A 153 -3.61 -12.97 6.34
C ALA A 153 -3.40 -13.45 4.89
N LEU A 154 -2.15 -13.67 4.46
CA LEU A 154 -1.81 -14.16 3.12
C LEU A 154 -2.18 -15.63 2.89
N THR A 155 -2.34 -16.44 3.93
CA THR A 155 -2.75 -17.87 3.80
C THR A 155 -4.05 -18.07 3.00
N LYS A 156 -4.91 -17.05 2.95
CA LYS A 156 -6.19 -17.06 2.23
C LYS A 156 -6.06 -16.57 0.78
N ARG A 157 -4.86 -16.20 0.33
CA ARG A 157 -4.56 -15.44 -0.89
C ARG A 157 -3.29 -15.97 -1.55
N ALA A 158 -3.41 -17.13 -2.21
CA ALA A 158 -2.26 -17.88 -2.74
C ALA A 158 -1.37 -17.04 -3.67
N SER A 159 -1.94 -16.31 -4.65
CA SER A 159 -1.16 -15.48 -5.58
C SER A 159 -0.32 -14.41 -4.87
N ALA A 160 -0.93 -13.71 -3.92
CA ALA A 160 -0.23 -12.71 -3.11
C ALA A 160 0.84 -13.36 -2.22
N ALA A 161 0.55 -14.50 -1.61
CA ALA A 161 1.50 -15.24 -0.77
C ALA A 161 2.73 -15.69 -1.58
N ASP A 162 2.53 -16.23 -2.78
CA ASP A 162 3.62 -16.66 -3.67
C ASP A 162 4.49 -15.47 -4.12
N ALA A 163 3.85 -14.34 -4.41
CA ALA A 163 4.53 -13.14 -4.91
C ALA A 163 5.37 -12.44 -3.84
N VAL A 164 4.91 -12.37 -2.58
CA VAL A 164 5.58 -11.55 -1.54
C VAL A 164 5.95 -12.29 -0.26
N GLY A 165 5.65 -13.59 -0.13
CA GLY A 165 5.92 -14.34 1.09
C GLY A 165 7.38 -14.29 1.52
N HIS A 166 8.30 -14.34 0.54
CA HIS A 166 9.74 -14.24 0.76
C HIS A 166 10.18 -12.91 1.40
N LEU A 167 9.41 -11.83 1.24
CA LEU A 167 9.71 -10.52 1.83
C LEU A 167 9.40 -10.45 3.34
N LEU A 168 8.69 -11.44 3.88
CA LEU A 168 8.32 -11.50 5.30
C LEU A 168 9.33 -12.24 6.16
N ASP A 169 10.38 -12.78 5.53
CA ASP A 169 11.45 -13.52 6.17
C ASP A 169 12.75 -12.71 6.04
N PRO A 170 13.24 -12.06 7.11
CA PRO A 170 14.47 -11.25 7.05
C PRO A 170 15.76 -12.06 6.83
N MET A 171 15.66 -13.35 6.50
CA MET A 171 16.78 -14.28 6.30
C MET A 171 16.62 -15.21 5.08
N ALA A 172 15.73 -14.89 4.14
CA ALA A 172 15.63 -15.61 2.86
C ALA A 172 16.55 -15.00 1.79
#